data_AF-A0A2E5XSM6-F1
#
_entry.id   AF-A0A2E5XSM6-F1
#
_cell.length_a   1.000
_cell.length_b   1.000
_cell.length_c   1.000
_cell.angle_alpha   90.00
_cell.angle_beta   90.00
_cell.angle_gamma   90.00
#
_symmetry.space_group_name_H-M   'P 1'
#
loop_
_entity.id
_entity.type
_entity.pdbx_description
1 polymer ?
#
loop_
_entity_poly.entity_id
_entity_poly.type
_entity_poly.pdbx_seq_one_letter_code
_entity_poly.pdbx_strand_id
1 'polypeptide(L)' 'MSCGIPVVSTKCGGPEGIISSQTGILCKVNNEQSLFESMKEMSQKTWSPETIRSYVESNYSSASYANKMLNLMR' A
#
# COMPACT_ATOMS: atom_id res chain seq x y z
N MET A 1 -5.75 3.18 -2.35
CA MET A 1 -5.54 1.81 -2.87
C MET A 1 -6.84 1.12 -3.32
N SER A 2 -7.95 1.12 -2.57
CA SER A 2 -9.21 0.48 -3.04
C SER A 2 -9.75 1.05 -4.36
N CYS A 3 -9.51 2.33 -4.63
CA CYS A 3 -9.82 2.98 -5.91
C CYS A 3 -8.79 2.73 -7.03
N GLY A 4 -7.83 1.82 -6.83
CA GLY A 4 -6.75 1.57 -7.79
C GLY A 4 -5.67 2.66 -7.85
N ILE A 5 -5.64 3.58 -6.89
CA ILE A 5 -4.69 4.70 -6.88
C ILE A 5 -3.50 4.35 -5.97
N PRO A 6 -2.25 4.49 -6.46
CA PRO A 6 -1.06 4.26 -5.66
C PRO A 6 -0.91 5.33 -4.56
N VAL A 7 -0.17 5.04 -3.50
CA VAL A 7 0.03 5.99 -2.39
C VAL A 7 1.51 6.20 -2.02
N VAL A 8 1.86 7.41 -1.57
CA VAL A 8 3.13 7.67 -0.88
C VAL A 8 2.82 7.81 0.60
N SER A 9 3.55 7.12 1.47
CA SER A 9 3.40 7.24 2.92
C SER A 9 4.74 7.12 3.65
N THR A 10 4.77 7.49 4.92
CA THR A 10 5.99 7.45 5.74
C THR A 10 6.24 6.06 6.34
N LYS A 11 7.50 5.73 6.59
CA LYS A 11 7.90 4.56 7.38
C LYS A 11 7.74 4.82 8.87
N CYS A 12 6.50 4.75 9.37
CA CYS A 12 6.15 5.06 10.76
C CYS A 12 5.54 3.86 11.53
N GLY A 13 5.80 2.64 11.05
CA GLY A 13 5.34 1.37 11.61
C GLY A 13 4.08 0.82 10.94
N GLY A 14 3.06 1.66 10.78
CA GLY A 14 1.77 1.24 10.19
C GLY A 14 1.85 0.99 8.68
N PRO A 15 2.26 2.00 7.88
CA PRO A 15 2.26 1.90 6.41
C PRO A 15 3.12 0.76 5.86
N GLU A 16 4.18 0.36 6.55
CA GLU A 16 5.06 -0.75 6.17
C GLU A 16 4.35 -2.11 6.11
N GLY A 17 3.28 -2.29 6.90
CA GLY A 17 2.46 -3.50 6.87
C GLY A 17 1.37 -3.50 5.80
N ILE A 18 1.22 -2.41 5.05
CA ILE A 18 0.09 -2.17 4.14
C ILE A 18 0.56 -1.83 2.71
N ILE A 19 1.64 -1.08 2.58
CA ILE A 19 2.14 -0.60 1.30
C ILE A 19 3.22 -1.56 0.79
N SER A 20 3.10 -1.95 -0.48
CA SER A 20 4.09 -2.75 -1.19
C SER A 20 4.65 -1.96 -2.38
N SER A 21 5.73 -2.47 -3.00
CA SER A 21 6.30 -1.89 -4.21
C SER A 21 5.33 -1.86 -5.40
N GLN A 22 4.23 -2.60 -5.34
CA GLN A 22 3.18 -2.62 -6.35
C GLN A 22 2.04 -1.63 -6.06
N THR A 23 1.92 -1.16 -4.81
CA THR A 23 0.81 -0.31 -4.37
C THR A 23 1.18 1.09 -3.91
N GLY A 24 2.47 1.34 -3.70
CA GLY A 24 2.95 2.65 -3.31
C GLY A 24 4.45 2.73 -3.06
N ILE A 25 4.87 3.84 -2.46
CA ILE A 25 6.25 4.13 -2.11
C ILE A 25 6.31 4.59 -0.66
N LEU A 26 7.33 4.14 0.07
CA LEU A 26 7.54 4.48 1.48
C LEU A 26 8.71 5.46 1.64
N CYS A 27 8.44 6.65 2.16
CA CYS A 27 9.43 7.69 2.43
C CYS A 27 9.87 7.72 3.91
N LYS A 28 10.99 8.38 4.20
CA LYS A 28 11.47 8.56 5.59
C LYS A 28 10.62 9.58 6.34
N VAL A 29 10.41 9.35 7.63
CA VAL A 29 9.72 10.29 8.53
C VAL A 29 10.54 11.58 8.65
N ASN A 30 9.85 12.73 8.62
CA ASN A 30 10.44 14.06 8.79
C ASN A 30 11.64 14.35 7.86
N ASN A 31 11.54 13.93 6.59
CA ASN A 31 12.59 14.11 5.60
C ASN A 31 12.01 14.60 4.26
N GLU A 32 12.13 15.91 4.01
CA GLU A 32 11.59 16.57 2.83
C GLU A 32 12.18 16.02 1.53
N GLN A 33 13.49 15.80 1.48
CA GLN A 33 14.15 15.25 0.29
C GLN A 33 13.62 13.84 -0.03
N SER A 34 13.44 13.00 1.00
CA SER A 34 12.91 11.65 0.83
C SER A 34 11.47 11.66 0.31
N LEU A 35 10.64 12.61 0.77
CA LEU A 35 9.29 12.78 0.26
C LEU A 35 9.31 13.25 -1.20
N PHE A 36 10.14 14.23 -1.52
CA PHE A 36 10.31 14.74 -2.88
C PHE A 36 10.72 13.64 -3.86
N GLU A 37 11.77 12.87 -3.54
CA GLU A 37 12.21 11.75 -4.40
C GLU A 37 11.12 10.69 -4.55
N SER A 38 10.36 10.40 -3.48
CA SER A 38 9.26 9.44 -3.54
C SER A 38 8.11 9.92 -4.43
N MET A 39 7.76 11.21 -4.37
CA MET A 39 6.75 11.79 -5.25
C MET A 39 7.21 11.85 -6.71
N LYS A 40 8.50 12.11 -6.95
CA LYS A 40 9.11 12.08 -8.27
C LYS A 40 9.12 10.66 -8.86
N GLU A 41 9.54 9.67 -8.09
CA GLU A 41 9.49 8.27 -8.51
C GLU A 41 8.04 7.84 -8.81
N MET A 42 7.09 8.23 -7.96
CA MET A 42 5.67 7.95 -8.13
C MET A 42 5.12 8.44 -9.47
N SER A 43 5.52 9.65 -9.91
CA SER A 43 5.02 10.26 -11.15
C SER A 43 5.66 9.67 -12.40
N GLN A 44 6.87 9.11 -12.28
CA GLN A 44 7.60 8.50 -13.40
C GLN A 44 7.24 7.03 -13.61
N LYS A 45 6.81 6.34 -12.54
CA LYS A 45 6.45 4.94 -12.58
C LYS A 45 5.05 4.72 -13.14
N THR A 46 4.89 3.70 -13.97
CA THR A 46 3.57 3.22 -14.40
C THR A 46 2.96 2.33 -13.32
N TRP A 47 1.71 2.59 -12.99
CA TRP A 47 0.95 1.84 -12.00
C TRP A 47 -0.25 1.18 -12.68
N SER A 48 -0.52 -0.08 -12.36
CA SER A 48 -1.75 -0.77 -12.79
C SER A 48 -2.81 -0.60 -11.72
N PRO A 49 -3.91 0.15 -11.99
CA PRO A 49 -5.01 0.30 -11.04
C PRO A 49 -5.63 -1.02 -10.62
N GLU A 50 -5.67 -1.98 -11.54
CA GLU A 50 -6.17 -3.34 -11.33
C GLU A 50 -5.31 -4.09 -10.33
N THR A 51 -3.98 -4.00 -10.46
CA THR A 51 -3.03 -4.64 -9.53
C THR A 51 -3.18 -4.06 -8.12
N ILE A 52 -3.27 -2.73 -8.03
CA ILE A 52 -3.40 -2.03 -6.74
C ILE A 52 -4.71 -2.41 -6.05
N ARG A 53 -5.81 -2.45 -6.80
CA ARG A 53 -7.11 -2.83 -6.28
C ARG A 53 -7.16 -4.31 -5.89
N SER A 54 -6.62 -5.19 -6.72
CA SER A 54 -6.58 -6.64 -6.46
C SER A 54 -5.77 -6.97 -5.20
N TYR A 55 -4.69 -6.22 -4.94
CA TYR A 55 -3.93 -6.34 -3.70
C TYR A 55 -4.80 -6.04 -2.48
N VAL A 56 -5.61 -4.97 -2.53
CA VAL A 56 -6.53 -4.62 -1.44
C VAL A 56 -7.62 -5.67 -1.26
N GLU A 57 -8.25 -6.09 -2.36
CA GLU A 57 -9.33 -7.09 -2.31
C GLU A 57 -8.82 -8.43 -1.74
N SER A 58 -7.61 -8.85 -2.10
CA SER A 58 -7.04 -10.11 -1.61
C SER A 58 -6.63 -10.06 -0.14
N ASN A 59 -6.15 -8.92 0.36
CA ASN A 59 -5.57 -8.82 1.69
C ASN A 59 -6.50 -8.25 2.76
N TYR A 60 -7.38 -7.31 2.37
CA TYR A 60 -8.15 -6.46 3.27
C TYR A 60 -9.65 -6.39 2.93
N SER A 61 -10.15 -7.19 1.98
CA SER A 61 -11.60 -7.32 1.80
C SER A 61 -12.26 -7.92 3.04
N SER A 62 -13.54 -7.62 3.23
CA SER A 62 -14.36 -8.19 4.31
C SER A 62 -14.33 -9.72 4.29
N ALA A 63 -14.37 -10.34 3.10
CA ALA A 63 -14.27 -11.79 2.94
C ALA A 63 -12.88 -12.33 3.34
N SER A 64 -11.79 -11.68 2.90
CA SER A 64 -10.42 -12.06 3.27
C SER A 64 -10.21 -11.96 4.78
N TYR A 65 -10.68 -10.88 5.40
CA TYR A 65 -10.59 -10.67 6.83
C TYR A 65 -11.40 -11.71 7.63
N ALA A 66 -12.65 -11.96 7.24
CA ALA A 66 -13.49 -12.96 7.87
C ALA A 66 -12.86 -14.36 7.82
N ASN A 67 -12.32 -14.76 6.66
CA ASN A 67 -11.62 -16.04 6.51
C ASN A 67 -10.37 -16.13 7.40
N LYS A 68 -9.57 -15.05 7.49
CA LYS A 68 -8.41 -15.01 8.40
C LYS A 68 -8.83 -15.17 9.85
N MET A 69 -9.89 -14.48 10.28
CA MET A 69 -10.42 -14.58 11.64
C MET A 69 -10.95 -15.99 11.95
N LEU A 70 -11.72 -16.59 11.05
CA LEU A 70 -12.23 -17.95 11.22
C LEU A 70 -11.12 -18.99 11.33
N ASN A 71 -10.06 -18.85 10.52
CA ASN A 71 -8.90 -19.74 10.58
C ASN A 71 -8.10 -19.63 11.89
N LEU A 72 -8.09 -18.46 12.54
CA LEU A 72 -7.41 -18.28 13.83
C LEU A 72 -8.21 -18.87 15.01
N MET A 73 -9.53 -18.99 14.86
CA MET A 73 -10.42 -19.54 15.88
C MET A 73 -10.59 -21.07 15.78
N ARG A 74 -9.96 -21.70 14.79
CA ARG A 74 -10.03 -23.14 14.53
C ARG A 74 -8.79 -23.86 15.06
#